data_AF-I4DKI2-F1
#
_entry.id   AF-I4DKI2-F1
#
_cell.length_a   1.000
_cell.length_b   1.000
_cell.length_c   1.000
_cell.angle_alpha   90.00
_cell.angle_beta   90.00
_cell.angle_gamma   90.00
#
_symmetry.space_group_name_H-M   'P 1'
#
loop_
_entity.id
_entity.type
_entity.pdbx_description
1 polymer ?
#
loop_
_entity_poly.entity_id
_entity_poly.type
_entity_poly.pdbx_seq_one_letter_code
_entity_poly.pdbx_strand_id
1 'polypeptide(L)'
;MAQTAGVKPMTIVGRVASERERCLGMTDAERAWRKQWLQDQILASNEPVHVEEYWRERINPIRRLYRKPLDVIYNALTPALGAQRAADYRYITGKLGFMAFGILAIHYYFKYNANDWTRKGGWRVIRSKPMVLPGQPGFPFKSDRHEPADYASRGFKSSPI
;
A
#
# COMPACT_ATOMS: atom_id res chain seq x y z
N MET A 1 14.45 32.12 -5.87
CA MET A 1 15.91 31.88 -5.94
C MET A 1 16.38 31.41 -4.58
N ALA A 2 16.84 30.16 -4.46
CA ALA A 2 17.32 29.64 -3.17
C ALA A 2 18.61 30.37 -2.79
N GLN A 3 18.60 31.05 -1.64
CA GLN A 3 19.75 31.76 -1.10
C GLN A 3 20.73 30.73 -0.53
N THR A 4 21.76 30.36 -1.30
CA THR A 4 22.97 29.79 -0.70
C THR A 4 23.62 30.92 0.11
N ALA A 5 23.68 30.77 1.44
CA ALA A 5 24.06 31.79 2.41
C ALA A 5 25.49 32.35 2.22
N GLY A 6 25.69 33.17 1.18
CA GLY A 6 26.99 33.73 0.80
C GLY A 6 27.95 32.76 0.09
N VAL A 7 27.60 31.47 -0.01
CA VAL A 7 28.44 30.46 -0.68
C VAL A 7 28.06 30.35 -2.15
N LYS A 8 29.06 30.45 -3.04
CA LYS A 8 28.88 30.26 -4.48
C LYS A 8 28.30 28.85 -4.71
N PRO A 9 27.13 28.70 -5.37
CA PRO A 9 26.57 27.38 -5.63
C PRO A 9 27.51 26.62 -6.54
N MET A 10 28.09 25.54 -6.02
CA MET A 10 28.99 24.65 -6.76
C MET A 10 28.16 23.46 -7.25
N THR A 11 28.21 23.16 -8.54
CA THR A 11 27.57 21.95 -9.06
C THR A 11 28.42 20.74 -8.65
N ILE A 12 27.77 19.70 -8.10
CA ILE A 12 28.44 18.44 -7.69
C ILE A 12 29.26 17.84 -8.85
N VAL A 13 28.81 18.07 -10.09
CA VAL A 13 29.42 17.54 -11.31
C VAL A 13 30.62 18.38 -11.79
N GLY A 14 30.70 19.67 -11.44
CA GLY A 14 31.81 20.55 -11.81
C GLY A 14 32.20 20.50 -13.30
N ARG A 15 33.51 20.50 -13.57
CA ARG A 15 34.13 20.47 -14.91
C ARG A 15 33.79 19.21 -15.72
N VAL A 16 33.72 18.07 -15.04
CA VAL A 16 33.39 16.76 -15.64
C VAL A 16 31.92 16.64 -16.06
N ALA A 17 31.10 17.69 -15.95
CA ALA A 17 29.81 17.76 -16.63
C ALA A 17 29.97 17.74 -18.16
N SER A 18 31.04 18.38 -18.68
CA SER A 18 31.36 18.39 -20.11
C SER A 18 32.11 17.12 -20.52
N GLU A 19 31.66 16.47 -21.59
CA GLU A 19 32.29 15.24 -22.12
C GLU A 19 33.72 15.48 -22.61
N ARG A 20 33.98 16.65 -23.22
CA ARG A 20 35.33 17.04 -23.69
C ARG A 20 36.32 17.14 -22.54
N GLU A 21 35.88 17.67 -21.40
CA GLU A 21 36.71 17.79 -20.20
C GLU A 21 37.00 16.43 -19.56
N ARG A 22 36.09 15.45 -19.68
CA ARG A 22 36.35 14.07 -19.22
C ARG A 22 37.48 13.42 -20.01
N CYS A 23 37.57 13.71 -21.32
CA CYS A 23 38.64 13.16 -22.18
C CYS A 23 40.03 13.67 -21.79
N LEU A 24 40.14 14.84 -21.16
CA LEU A 24 41.40 15.41 -20.66
C LEU A 24 41.91 14.71 -19.39
N GLY A 25 41.06 13.92 -18.72
CA GLY A 25 41.40 13.20 -17.49
C GLY A 25 41.33 14.05 -16.22
N MET A 26 41.63 13.41 -15.08
CA MET A 26 41.65 14.06 -13.77
C MET A 26 42.98 14.77 -13.51
N THR A 27 42.87 16.01 -13.02
CA THR A 27 43.99 16.75 -12.41
C THR A 27 44.43 16.11 -11.10
N ASP A 28 45.62 16.45 -10.61
CA ASP A 28 46.14 15.94 -9.34
C ASP A 28 45.27 16.35 -8.14
N ALA A 29 44.71 17.57 -8.17
CA ALA A 29 43.76 18.05 -7.16
C ALA A 29 42.47 17.22 -7.15
N GLU A 30 41.91 16.92 -8.33
CA GLU A 30 40.72 16.07 -8.44
C GLU A 30 41.00 14.63 -7.99
N ARG A 31 42.21 14.09 -8.24
CA ARG A 31 42.61 12.77 -7.73
C ARG A 31 42.74 12.77 -6.21
N ALA A 32 43.28 13.83 -5.61
CA ALA A 32 43.34 13.98 -4.15
C ALA A 32 41.93 14.02 -3.54
N TRP A 33 41.01 14.80 -4.13
CA TRP A 33 39.60 14.81 -3.70
C TRP A 33 38.92 13.47 -3.91
N ARG A 34 39.19 12.77 -5.01
CA ARG A 34 38.65 11.43 -5.24
C ARG A 34 39.16 10.43 -4.20
N LYS A 35 40.43 10.52 -3.81
CA LYS A 35 41.01 9.70 -2.74
C LYS A 35 40.32 9.99 -1.41
N GLN A 36 40.10 11.26 -1.06
CA GLN A 36 39.37 11.64 0.14
C GLN A 36 37.94 11.12 0.11
N TRP A 37 37.20 11.36 -0.99
CA TRP A 37 35.84 10.88 -1.16
C TRP A 37 35.72 9.36 -0.96
N LEU A 38 36.65 8.59 -1.54
CA LEU A 38 36.68 7.13 -1.39
C LEU A 38 36.93 6.70 0.06
N GLN A 39 37.76 7.43 0.81
CA GLN A 39 37.95 7.20 2.24
C GLN A 39 36.68 7.54 3.04
N ASP A 40 36.01 8.63 2.69
CA ASP A 40 34.76 9.05 3.33
C ASP A 40 33.59 8.07 3.10
N GLN A 41 33.66 7.20 2.08
CA GLN A 41 32.68 6.13 1.87
C GLN A 41 32.88 4.93 2.80
N ILE A 42 34.01 4.83 3.51
CA ILE A 42 34.26 3.76 4.46
C ILE A 42 33.45 4.05 5.72
N LEU A 43 32.43 3.23 5.97
CA LEU A 43 31.63 3.35 7.18
C LEU A 43 32.48 3.02 8.42
N ALA A 44 32.14 3.65 9.53
CA ALA A 44 32.72 3.32 10.81
C ALA A 44 32.35 1.89 11.21
N SER A 45 33.20 1.21 11.98
CA SER A 45 33.02 -0.20 12.35
C SER A 45 31.75 -0.49 13.14
N ASN A 46 31.19 0.53 13.79
CA ASN A 46 29.95 0.47 14.55
C ASN A 46 28.70 0.66 13.66
N GLU A 47 28.85 1.07 12.41
CA GLU A 47 27.74 1.31 11.49
C GLU A 47 27.52 0.11 10.56
N PRO A 48 26.27 -0.26 10.28
CA PRO A 48 25.01 0.37 10.70
C PRO A 48 24.51 -0.06 12.09
N VAL A 49 24.06 0.91 12.92
CA VAL A 49 23.52 0.63 14.25
C VAL A 49 22.02 0.30 14.17
N HIS A 50 21.63 -0.91 14.57
CA HIS A 50 20.23 -1.27 14.74
C HIS A 50 19.77 -1.01 16.18
N VAL A 51 18.91 -0.01 16.37
CA VAL A 51 18.35 0.36 17.69
C VAL A 51 16.97 -0.29 17.85
N GLU A 52 16.88 -1.38 18.61
CA GLU A 52 15.64 -2.15 18.76
C GLU A 52 14.50 -1.32 19.34
N GLU A 53 14.80 -0.46 20.31
CA GLU A 53 13.84 0.39 21.02
C GLU A 53 13.11 1.31 20.05
N TYR A 54 13.85 1.93 19.14
CA TYR A 54 13.30 2.82 18.12
C TYR A 54 12.28 2.10 17.23
N TRP A 55 12.61 0.89 16.75
CA TRP A 55 11.71 0.12 15.88
C TRP A 55 10.51 -0.45 16.61
N ARG A 56 10.71 -0.83 17.88
CA ARG A 56 9.67 -1.31 18.76
C ARG A 56 8.66 -0.21 19.01
N GLU A 57 9.09 0.94 19.55
CA GLU A 57 8.21 2.04 19.98
C GLU A 57 7.42 2.67 18.83
N ARG A 58 7.97 2.69 17.62
CA ARG A 58 7.27 3.19 16.44
C ARG A 58 6.01 2.39 16.06
N ILE A 59 5.81 1.21 16.63
CA ILE A 59 4.71 0.30 16.27
C ILE A 59 3.82 0.04 17.49
N ASN A 60 2.53 0.35 17.33
CA ASN A 60 1.49 0.10 18.34
C ASN A 60 1.42 -1.38 18.74
N PRO A 61 1.10 -1.73 20.00
CA PRO A 61 1.01 -3.12 20.46
C PRO A 61 0.07 -4.01 19.62
N ILE A 62 -1.10 -3.49 19.24
CA ILE A 62 -2.05 -4.20 18.36
C ILE A 62 -1.39 -4.56 17.02
N ARG A 63 -0.62 -3.62 16.46
CA ARG A 63 0.11 -3.83 15.22
C ARG A 63 1.25 -4.83 15.36
N ARG A 64 1.86 -4.95 16.53
CA ARG A 64 2.86 -5.99 16.79
C ARG A 64 2.20 -7.37 16.85
N LEU A 65 1.02 -7.49 17.47
CA LEU A 65 0.32 -8.76 17.64
C LEU A 65 0.00 -9.45 16.31
N TYR A 66 -0.72 -8.77 15.40
CA TYR A 66 -1.09 -9.38 14.11
C TYR A 66 0.09 -9.52 13.14
N ARG A 67 1.19 -8.80 13.38
CA ARG A 67 2.40 -8.85 12.57
C ARG A 67 3.34 -9.99 12.97
N LYS A 68 3.36 -10.37 14.25
CA LYS A 68 4.22 -11.42 14.82
C LYS A 68 4.24 -12.73 14.01
N PRO A 69 3.10 -13.35 13.61
CA PRO A 69 3.15 -14.62 12.88
C PRO A 69 3.87 -14.49 11.55
N LEU A 70 3.69 -13.37 10.83
CA LEU A 70 4.43 -13.09 9.60
C LEU A 70 5.91 -12.89 9.91
N ASP A 71 6.26 -12.10 10.94
CA ASP A 71 7.67 -11.91 11.30
C ASP A 71 8.38 -13.24 11.59
N VAL A 72 7.73 -14.20 12.28
CA VAL A 72 8.31 -15.53 12.55
C VAL A 72 8.57 -16.31 11.26
N ILE A 73 7.59 -16.40 10.37
CA ILE A 73 7.72 -17.11 9.09
C ILE A 73 8.83 -16.50 8.24
N TYR A 74 8.86 -15.17 8.14
CA TYR A 74 9.80 -14.48 7.28
C TYR A 74 11.22 -14.45 7.86
N ASN A 75 11.38 -14.41 9.19
CA ASN A 75 12.69 -14.58 9.82
C ASN A 75 13.26 -15.98 9.56
N ALA A 76 12.42 -17.03 9.58
CA ALA A 76 12.84 -18.38 9.24
C ALA A 76 13.25 -18.53 7.77
N LEU A 77 12.61 -17.79 6.85
CA LEU A 77 12.91 -17.81 5.42
C LEU A 77 14.04 -16.85 5.00
N THR A 78 14.43 -15.92 5.87
CA THR A 78 15.44 -14.88 5.58
C THR A 78 16.80 -15.45 5.15
N PRO A 79 17.35 -16.51 5.78
CA PRO A 79 18.64 -17.08 5.39
C PRO A 79 18.68 -17.60 3.94
N ALA A 80 17.54 -18.07 3.41
CA ALA A 80 17.47 -18.61 2.06
C ALA A 80 17.16 -17.53 1.00
N LEU A 81 16.36 -16.52 1.34
CA LEU A 81 15.88 -15.51 0.39
C LEU A 81 16.73 -14.23 0.38
N GLY A 82 17.47 -13.97 1.45
CA GLY A 82 18.10 -12.69 1.72
C GLY A 82 17.12 -11.67 2.34
N ALA A 83 17.66 -10.72 3.11
CA ALA A 83 16.88 -9.78 3.92
C ALA A 83 15.92 -8.91 3.10
N GLN A 84 16.35 -8.44 1.93
CA GLN A 84 15.55 -7.54 1.10
C GLN A 84 14.33 -8.26 0.50
N ARG A 85 14.53 -9.43 -0.10
CA ARG A 85 13.43 -10.21 -0.71
C ARG A 85 12.46 -10.74 0.35
N ALA A 86 12.97 -11.17 1.50
CA ALA A 86 12.12 -11.61 2.61
C ALA A 86 11.20 -10.47 3.10
N ALA A 87 11.70 -9.24 3.18
CA ALA A 87 10.89 -8.07 3.55
C ALA A 87 9.78 -7.78 2.52
N ASP A 88 10.08 -7.85 1.22
CA ASP A 88 9.10 -7.62 0.15
C ASP A 88 7.99 -8.67 0.16
N TYR A 89 8.35 -9.96 0.28
CA TYR A 89 7.37 -11.03 0.35
C TYR A 89 6.50 -10.94 1.60
N ARG A 90 7.08 -10.55 2.75
CA ARG A 90 6.31 -10.30 3.99
C ARG A 90 5.23 -9.25 3.80
N TYR A 91 5.57 -8.18 3.10
CA TYR A 91 4.64 -7.09 2.82
C TYR A 91 3.51 -7.53 1.88
N ILE A 92 3.85 -8.20 0.78
CA ILE A 92 2.87 -8.67 -0.22
C ILE A 92 1.93 -9.70 0.40
N THR A 93 2.46 -10.74 1.04
CA THR A 93 1.65 -11.81 1.64
C THR A 93 0.76 -11.29 2.75
N GLY A 94 1.26 -10.36 3.58
CA GLY A 94 0.43 -9.71 4.61
C GLY A 94 -0.77 -8.98 4.00
N LYS A 95 -0.55 -8.19 2.93
CA LYS A 95 -1.64 -7.48 2.24
C LYS A 95 -2.62 -8.42 1.57
N LEU A 96 -2.14 -9.44 0.86
CA LEU A 96 -3.00 -10.43 0.20
C LEU A 96 -3.81 -11.23 1.21
N GLY A 97 -3.20 -11.63 2.34
CA GLY A 97 -3.88 -12.33 3.42
C GLY A 97 -5.02 -11.50 4.03
N PHE A 98 -4.77 -10.23 4.36
CA PHE A 98 -5.82 -9.33 4.86
C PHE A 98 -6.91 -9.06 3.82
N MET A 99 -6.55 -8.90 2.55
CA MET A 99 -7.52 -8.70 1.47
C MET A 99 -8.42 -9.93 1.29
N ALA A 100 -7.83 -11.13 1.24
CA ALA A 100 -8.56 -12.38 1.12
C ALA A 100 -9.51 -12.59 2.31
N PHE A 101 -9.02 -12.38 3.54
CA PHE A 101 -9.84 -12.45 4.73
C PHE A 101 -11.00 -11.44 4.68
N GLY A 102 -10.74 -10.19 4.29
CA GLY A 102 -11.76 -9.16 4.16
C GLY A 102 -12.84 -9.52 3.13
N ILE A 103 -12.45 -10.03 1.96
CA ILE A 103 -13.40 -10.47 0.92
C ILE A 103 -14.28 -11.60 1.44
N LEU A 104 -13.67 -12.63 2.06
CA LEU A 104 -14.43 -13.76 2.62
C LEU A 104 -15.37 -13.32 3.73
N ALA A 105 -14.93 -12.44 4.62
CA ALA A 105 -15.76 -11.92 5.71
C ALA A 105 -16.94 -11.11 5.17
N ILE A 106 -16.72 -10.21 4.21
CA ILE A 106 -17.77 -9.41 3.57
C ILE A 106 -18.75 -10.32 2.81
N HIS A 107 -18.24 -11.29 2.05
CA HIS A 107 -19.08 -12.23 1.31
C HIS A 107 -19.94 -13.08 2.24
N TYR A 108 -19.34 -13.65 3.29
CA TYR A 108 -20.04 -14.40 4.31
C TYR A 108 -21.11 -13.55 5.00
N TYR A 109 -20.78 -12.30 5.33
CA TYR A 109 -21.72 -11.37 5.93
C TYR A 109 -22.96 -11.19 5.04
N PHE A 110 -22.79 -10.81 3.78
CA PHE A 110 -23.92 -10.62 2.85
C PHE A 110 -24.69 -11.89 2.56
N LYS A 111 -24.04 -13.06 2.58
CA LYS A 111 -24.68 -14.35 2.33
C LYS A 111 -25.66 -14.74 3.45
N TYR A 112 -25.32 -14.48 4.71
CA TYR A 112 -26.10 -14.96 5.86
C TYR A 112 -26.82 -13.85 6.64
N ASN A 113 -26.48 -12.58 6.40
CA ASN A 113 -27.06 -11.41 7.06
C ASN A 113 -27.79 -10.51 6.04
N ALA A 114 -28.73 -11.09 5.31
CA ALA A 114 -29.64 -10.34 4.46
C ALA A 114 -30.46 -9.32 5.28
N ASN A 115 -30.66 -8.12 4.73
CA ASN A 115 -31.48 -7.06 5.33
C ASN A 115 -32.91 -7.17 4.79
N ASP A 116 -33.63 -8.17 5.29
CA ASP A 116 -35.05 -8.39 5.00
C ASP A 116 -35.93 -7.89 6.15
N TRP A 117 -37.22 -7.69 5.88
CA TRP A 117 -38.19 -7.22 6.88
C TRP A 117 -38.28 -8.10 8.14
N THR A 118 -37.90 -9.37 8.07
CA THR A 118 -37.92 -10.34 9.18
C THR A 118 -36.80 -10.14 10.20
N ARG A 119 -35.79 -9.31 9.92
CA ARG A 119 -34.61 -9.11 10.79
C ARG A 119 -34.34 -7.63 11.05
N LYS A 120 -33.94 -7.32 12.29
CA LYS A 120 -33.64 -5.94 12.73
C LYS A 120 -32.23 -5.42 12.32
N GLY A 121 -31.53 -6.09 11.40
CA GLY A 121 -30.13 -5.78 11.09
C GLY A 121 -29.73 -6.05 9.64
N GLY A 122 -28.42 -6.07 9.38
CA GLY A 122 -27.87 -6.27 8.04
C GLY A 122 -27.59 -4.97 7.30
N TRP A 123 -26.65 -4.98 6.37
CA TRP A 123 -26.40 -3.82 5.50
C TRP A 123 -27.49 -3.69 4.44
N ARG A 124 -28.03 -2.48 4.31
CA ARG A 124 -29.04 -2.17 3.29
C ARG A 124 -28.34 -1.84 1.97
N VAL A 125 -28.56 -2.69 0.97
CA VAL A 125 -28.03 -2.48 -0.38
C VAL A 125 -29.17 -2.05 -1.30
N ILE A 126 -29.16 -0.79 -1.73
CA ILE A 126 -30.08 -0.28 -2.75
C ILE A 126 -29.31 -0.20 -4.05
N ARG A 127 -29.76 -0.93 -5.06
CA ARG A 127 -29.19 -0.86 -6.41
C ARG A 127 -29.92 0.21 -7.21
N SER A 128 -29.16 0.97 -8.01
CA SER A 128 -29.72 1.83 -9.04
C SER A 128 -30.33 1.00 -10.17
N LYS A 129 -31.17 1.63 -10.98
CA LYS A 129 -31.73 1.00 -12.18
C LYS A 129 -30.59 0.54 -13.12
N PRO A 130 -30.69 -0.66 -13.71
CA PRO A 130 -29.75 -1.08 -14.74
C PRO A 130 -29.94 -0.21 -15.99
N MET A 131 -28.86 -0.04 -16.75
CA MET A 131 -28.93 0.58 -18.08
C MET A 131 -29.51 -0.44 -19.06
N VAL A 132 -30.64 -0.10 -19.69
CA VAL A 132 -31.29 -0.92 -20.71
C VAL A 132 -31.54 -0.04 -21.94
N LEU A 133 -31.00 -0.45 -23.09
CA LEU A 133 -31.06 0.32 -24.35
C LEU A 133 -32.15 -0.23 -25.29
N PRO A 134 -32.66 0.59 -26.23
CA PRO A 134 -33.58 0.12 -27.27
C PRO A 134 -32.99 -1.08 -28.02
N GLY A 135 -33.79 -2.15 -28.17
CA GLY A 135 -33.37 -3.39 -28.83
C GLY A 135 -32.74 -4.45 -27.90
N GLN A 136 -32.49 -4.13 -26.63
CA GLN A 136 -32.09 -5.13 -25.62
C GLN A 136 -33.33 -5.76 -24.95
N PRO A 137 -33.25 -7.03 -24.52
CA PRO A 137 -34.32 -7.65 -23.76
C PRO A 137 -34.59 -6.87 -22.47
N GLY A 138 -35.86 -6.54 -22.24
CA GLY A 138 -36.31 -5.74 -21.08
C GLY A 138 -36.39 -4.23 -21.33
N PHE A 139 -36.21 -3.74 -22.56
CA PHE A 139 -36.51 -2.34 -22.91
C PHE A 139 -38.00 -2.12 -23.18
N PRO A 140 -38.63 -1.05 -22.64
CA PRO A 140 -38.09 -0.11 -21.66
C PRO A 140 -38.04 -0.73 -20.25
N PHE A 141 -37.00 -0.40 -19.46
CA PHE A 141 -36.89 -0.88 -18.08
C PHE A 141 -38.08 -0.39 -17.25
N LYS A 142 -38.86 -1.33 -16.72
CA LYS A 142 -39.94 -1.05 -15.78
C LYS A 142 -39.42 -1.31 -14.36
N SER A 143 -39.53 -0.30 -13.50
CA SER A 143 -39.16 -0.40 -12.09
C SER A 143 -40.23 -1.19 -11.34
N ASP A 144 -39.83 -2.16 -10.52
CA ASP A 144 -40.75 -2.88 -9.61
C ASP A 144 -41.17 -2.04 -8.39
N ARG A 145 -40.66 -0.82 -8.28
CA ARG A 145 -40.96 0.14 -7.22
C ARG A 145 -41.72 1.31 -7.82
N HIS A 146 -42.97 1.48 -7.41
CA HIS A 146 -43.87 2.52 -7.90
C HIS A 146 -44.26 3.50 -6.79
N GLU A 147 -44.32 3.03 -5.55
CA GLU A 147 -44.71 3.82 -4.39
C GLU A 147 -43.49 4.19 -3.53
N PRO A 148 -43.50 5.33 -2.83
CA PRO A 148 -42.44 5.69 -1.87
C PRO A 148 -42.19 4.60 -0.80
N ALA A 149 -43.24 3.88 -0.40
CA ALA A 149 -43.15 2.79 0.57
C ALA A 149 -42.35 1.59 0.05
N ASP A 150 -42.27 1.36 -1.27
CA ASP A 150 -41.55 0.23 -1.87
C ASP A 150 -40.06 0.29 -1.63
N TYR A 151 -39.51 1.49 -1.45
CA TYR A 151 -38.11 1.66 -1.14
C TYR A 151 -37.76 1.14 0.25
N ALA A 152 -38.71 1.18 1.19
CA ALA A 152 -38.51 0.80 2.59
C ALA A 152 -39.11 -0.58 2.97
N SER A 153 -39.84 -1.23 2.05
CA SER A 153 -40.60 -2.47 2.33
C SER A 153 -39.72 -3.69 2.65
N ARG A 154 -38.46 -3.74 2.18
CA ARG A 154 -37.49 -4.84 2.44
C ARG A 154 -38.08 -6.24 2.19
N GLY A 155 -38.85 -6.38 1.10
CA GLY A 155 -39.50 -7.64 0.73
C GLY A 155 -40.75 -7.99 1.55
N PHE A 156 -41.27 -7.05 2.36
CA PHE A 156 -42.51 -7.26 3.12
C PHE A 156 -43.70 -7.50 2.20
N LYS A 157 -43.81 -6.83 1.06
CA LYS A 157 -44.93 -7.06 0.11
C LYS A 157 -44.96 -8.50 -0.46
N SER A 158 -43.86 -9.24 -0.37
CA SER A 158 -43.76 -10.65 -0.76
C SER A 158 -43.83 -11.61 0.43
N SER A 159 -44.23 -11.15 1.63
CA SER A 159 -44.47 -12.04 2.75
C SER A 159 -45.69 -12.93 2.52
N PRO A 160 -45.73 -14.14 3.12
CA PRO A 160 -46.90 -15.01 3.07
C PRO A 160 -48.06 -14.53 3.96
N ILE A 161 -47.88 -13.41 4.68
CA ILE A 161 -48.85 -12.72 5.55
C ILE A 161 -49.15 -11.38 4.88
#